data_AF-A0A961HGC0-F1
#
_entry.id   AF-A0A961HGC0-F1
#
_cell.length_a   1.000
_cell.length_b   1.000
_cell.length_c   1.000
_cell.angle_alpha   90.00
_cell.angle_beta   90.00
_cell.angle_gamma   90.00
#
_symmetry.space_group_name_H-M   'P 1'
#
loop_
_entity.id
_entity.type
_entity.pdbx_description
1 polymer ?
#
loop_
_entity_poly.entity_id
_entity_poly.type
_entity_poly.pdbx_seq_one_letter_code
_entity_poly.pdbx_strand_id
1 'polypeptide(L)'
;RALIFLAVTVGMGAIIFGAMALAYRSRPVFVPVSGPDDPVARYRTAALIRLKMFGIGIPAVLGALAGVVAQSYWSRVQLFLHGGSFGVTDPEFHKDLGFYAFDLPFYRMIVTLLLVSFFLALLASVATHYVFGGIRLAGRDGTLSRPARIQLVCLVGTLVLLKALA
;
A
#
# COMPACT_ATOMS: atom_id res chain seq x y z
N ARG A 1 10.83 9.26 18.47
CA ARG A 1 10.29 7.91 18.18
C ARG A 1 8.78 7.90 17.95
N ALA A 2 7.95 8.47 18.85
CA ALA A 2 6.49 8.53 18.68
C ALA A 2 6.03 9.20 17.37
N LEU A 3 6.71 10.27 16.93
CA LEU A 3 6.41 10.93 15.66
C LEU A 3 6.56 10.01 14.45
N ILE A 4 7.60 9.16 14.40
CA ILE A 4 7.81 8.22 13.29
C ILE A 4 6.71 7.15 13.29
N PHE A 5 6.38 6.62 14.47
CA PHE A 5 5.28 5.67 14.62
C PHE A 5 4.00 6.25 14.03
N LEU A 6 3.60 7.46 14.47
CA LEU A 6 2.37 8.11 14.00
C LEU A 6 2.42 8.41 12.49
N ALA A 7 3.55 8.95 12.00
CA ALA A 7 3.70 9.30 10.59
C ALA A 7 3.57 8.08 9.68
N VAL A 8 4.24 6.97 10.03
CA VAL A 8 4.16 5.74 9.22
C VAL A 8 2.80 5.07 9.35
N THR A 9 2.21 5.03 10.56
CA THR A 9 0.86 4.48 10.75
C THR A 9 -0.18 5.22 9.95
N VAL A 10 -0.20 6.55 10.03
CA VAL A 10 -1.15 7.38 9.29
C VAL A 10 -0.86 7.32 7.79
N GLY A 11 0.41 7.42 7.38
CA GLY A 11 0.79 7.38 5.97
C GLY A 11 0.41 6.07 5.28
N MET A 12 0.84 4.93 5.82
CA MET A 12 0.52 3.62 5.26
C MET A 12 -0.98 3.31 5.36
N GLY A 13 -1.59 3.61 6.51
CA GLY A 13 -3.03 3.44 6.71
C GLY A 13 -3.85 4.24 5.69
N ALA A 14 -3.46 5.49 5.41
CA ALA A 14 -4.14 6.33 4.43
C ALA A 14 -4.01 5.80 2.99
N ILE A 15 -2.84 5.27 2.60
CA ILE A 15 -2.63 4.66 1.27
C ILE A 15 -3.55 3.44 1.10
N ILE A 16 -3.54 2.52 2.07
CA ILE A 16 -4.35 1.31 2.03
C ILE A 16 -5.84 1.66 2.06
N PHE A 17 -6.24 2.58 2.94
CA PHE A 17 -7.62 3.07 3.04
C PHE A 17 -8.07 3.70 1.72
N GLY A 18 -7.27 4.57 1.12
CA GLY A 18 -7.56 5.22 -0.15
C GLY A 18 -7.77 4.21 -1.28
N ALA A 19 -6.91 3.19 -1.35
CA ALA A 19 -7.03 2.12 -2.34
C ALA A 19 -8.31 1.28 -2.14
N MET A 20 -8.62 0.90 -0.90
CA MET A 20 -9.86 0.18 -0.58
C MET A 20 -11.10 1.02 -0.83
N ALA A 21 -11.08 2.30 -0.46
CA ALA A 21 -12.19 3.23 -0.66
C ALA A 21 -12.47 3.47 -2.15
N LEU A 22 -11.41 3.60 -2.97
CA LEU A 22 -11.53 3.70 -4.42
C LEU A 22 -12.11 2.40 -5.01
N ALA A 23 -11.60 1.24 -4.58
CA ALA A 23 -12.10 -0.05 -5.04
C ALA A 23 -13.59 -0.25 -4.72
N TYR A 24 -14.02 0.13 -3.50
CA TYR A 24 -15.42 0.08 -3.10
C TYR A 24 -16.31 1.06 -3.89
N ARG A 25 -15.83 2.28 -4.13
CA ARG A 25 -16.57 3.27 -4.94
C ARG A 25 -16.73 2.84 -6.39
N SER A 26 -15.76 2.12 -6.93
CA SER A 26 -15.76 1.59 -8.29
C SER A 26 -16.57 0.29 -8.46
N ARG A 27 -17.41 -0.08 -7.47
CA ARG A 27 -18.26 -1.27 -7.55
C ARG A 27 -19.25 -1.20 -8.73
N PRO A 28 -19.37 -2.26 -9.56
CA PRO A 28 -20.38 -2.30 -10.61
C PRO A 28 -21.79 -2.33 -10.00
N VAL A 29 -22.69 -1.50 -10.52
CA VAL A 29 -24.08 -1.32 -10.02
C VAL A 29 -24.95 -2.56 -10.26
N PHE A 30 -24.64 -3.37 -11.28
CA PHE A 30 -25.34 -4.62 -11.58
C PHE A 30 -24.43 -5.82 -11.39
N VAL A 31 -24.75 -6.62 -10.38
CA VAL A 31 -24.12 -7.92 -10.11
C VAL A 31 -25.22 -8.96 -10.28
N PRO A 32 -25.35 -9.62 -11.46
CA PRO A 32 -26.23 -10.77 -11.59
C PRO A 32 -25.80 -11.80 -10.55
N VAL A 33 -26.74 -12.25 -9.71
CA VAL A 33 -26.50 -13.23 -8.65
C VAL A 33 -25.93 -14.48 -9.30
N SER A 34 -24.70 -14.84 -8.95
CA SER A 34 -24.01 -16.02 -9.50
C SER A 34 -24.58 -17.31 -8.90
N GLY A 35 -25.83 -17.62 -9.19
CA GLY A 35 -26.48 -18.87 -8.81
C GLY A 35 -26.44 -19.23 -7.31
N PRO A 36 -26.90 -20.43 -6.94
CA PRO A 36 -26.95 -20.91 -5.55
C PRO A 36 -25.60 -21.13 -4.86
N ASP A 37 -24.49 -21.27 -5.62
CA ASP A 37 -23.17 -21.70 -5.12
C ASP A 37 -22.11 -20.58 -5.06
N ASP A 38 -22.47 -19.30 -4.91
CA ASP A 38 -21.48 -18.20 -4.81
C ASP A 38 -20.72 -18.23 -3.46
N PRO A 39 -19.43 -18.64 -3.41
CA PRO A 39 -18.66 -18.72 -2.16
C PRO A 39 -18.41 -17.33 -1.55
N VAL A 40 -18.55 -16.27 -2.34
CA VAL A 40 -18.27 -14.89 -1.95
C VAL A 40 -19.52 -14.22 -1.33
N ALA A 41 -20.71 -14.79 -1.52
CA ALA A 41 -21.96 -14.20 -1.03
C ALA A 41 -21.96 -13.98 0.50
N ARG A 42 -21.44 -14.94 1.28
CA ARG A 42 -21.33 -14.84 2.75
C ARG A 42 -20.32 -13.77 3.19
N TYR A 43 -19.22 -13.61 2.46
CA TYR A 43 -18.24 -12.57 2.75
C TYR A 43 -18.76 -11.18 2.38
N ARG A 44 -19.50 -11.07 1.28
CA ARG A 44 -20.13 -9.82 0.84
C ARG A 44 -21.16 -9.32 1.85
N THR A 45 -22.02 -10.17 2.37
CA THR A 45 -23.02 -9.79 3.38
C THR A 45 -22.35 -9.36 4.68
N ALA A 46 -21.35 -10.11 5.18
CA ALA A 46 -20.60 -9.73 6.37
C ALA A 46 -19.86 -8.39 6.21
N ALA A 47 -19.23 -8.18 5.06
CA ALA A 47 -18.51 -6.95 4.74
C ALA A 47 -19.46 -5.74 4.62
N LEU A 48 -20.63 -5.92 4.02
CA LEU A 48 -21.63 -4.85 3.90
C LEU A 48 -22.24 -4.47 5.25
N ILE A 49 -22.54 -5.45 6.12
CA ILE A 49 -23.09 -5.22 7.47
C ILE A 49 -22.10 -4.40 8.32
N ARG A 50 -20.79 -4.61 8.14
CA ARG A 50 -19.72 -3.98 8.92
C ARG A 50 -18.74 -3.18 8.06
N LEU A 51 -19.26 -2.49 7.04
CA LEU A 51 -18.44 -1.81 6.04
C LEU A 51 -17.44 -0.81 6.64
N LYS A 52 -17.86 -0.01 7.61
CA LYS A 52 -16.96 0.94 8.31
C LYS A 52 -15.86 0.22 9.09
N MET A 53 -16.18 -0.91 9.71
CA MET A 53 -15.23 -1.69 10.50
C MET A 53 -14.16 -2.34 9.62
N PHE A 54 -14.54 -2.95 8.49
CA PHE A 54 -13.56 -3.52 7.56
C PHE A 54 -12.80 -2.44 6.79
N GLY A 55 -13.51 -1.41 6.32
CA GLY A 55 -12.93 -0.32 5.55
C GLY A 55 -11.92 0.52 6.33
N ILE A 56 -12.12 0.74 7.62
CA ILE A 56 -11.20 1.53 8.47
C ILE A 56 -10.29 0.60 9.30
N GLY A 57 -10.81 -0.52 9.80
CA GLY A 57 -10.08 -1.42 10.69
C GLY A 57 -8.90 -2.10 10.01
N ILE A 58 -9.04 -2.58 8.77
CA ILE A 58 -7.94 -3.23 8.05
C ILE A 58 -6.78 -2.24 7.83
N PRO A 59 -6.99 -1.04 7.23
CA PRO A 59 -5.92 -0.06 7.10
C PRO A 59 -5.34 0.41 8.44
N ALA A 60 -6.16 0.59 9.48
CA ALA A 60 -5.69 1.01 10.78
C ALA A 60 -4.77 -0.02 11.44
N VAL A 61 -5.13 -1.30 11.40
CA VAL A 61 -4.30 -2.38 11.95
C VAL A 61 -3.00 -2.52 11.17
N LEU A 62 -3.05 -2.58 9.84
CA LEU A 62 -1.84 -2.70 9.02
C LEU A 62 -0.91 -1.48 9.18
N GLY A 63 -1.48 -0.28 9.23
CA GLY A 63 -0.73 0.94 9.52
C GLY A 63 -0.12 0.92 10.92
N ALA A 64 -0.84 0.47 11.95
CA ALA A 64 -0.31 0.39 13.31
C ALA A 64 0.87 -0.58 13.41
N LEU A 65 0.76 -1.76 12.79
CA LEU A 65 1.86 -2.73 12.72
C LEU A 65 3.08 -2.14 12.01
N ALA A 66 2.89 -1.44 10.89
CA ALA A 66 3.97 -0.77 10.19
C ALA A 66 4.61 0.35 11.02
N GLY A 67 3.81 1.09 11.79
CA GLY A 67 4.31 2.09 12.74
C GLY A 67 5.20 1.48 13.82
N VAL A 68 4.83 0.31 14.35
CA VAL A 68 5.68 -0.43 15.31
C VAL A 68 7.02 -0.77 14.68
N VAL A 69 7.01 -1.33 13.47
CA VAL A 69 8.25 -1.65 12.73
C VAL A 69 9.09 -0.39 12.48
N ALA A 70 8.45 0.74 12.14
CA ALA A 70 9.11 1.99 11.83
C ALA A 70 9.87 2.60 13.01
N GLN A 71 9.58 2.20 14.25
CA GLN A 71 10.37 2.63 15.41
C GLN A 71 11.84 2.18 15.30
N SER A 72 12.12 1.05 14.63
CA SER A 72 13.48 0.58 14.37
C SER A 72 14.29 1.52 13.46
N TYR A 73 13.62 2.41 12.72
CA TYR A 73 14.26 3.34 11.80
C TYR A 73 14.63 4.68 12.43
N TRP A 74 14.37 4.87 13.73
CA TRP A 74 14.66 6.12 14.44
C TRP A 74 16.10 6.61 14.22
N SER A 75 17.08 5.73 14.33
CA SER A 75 18.48 6.10 14.14
C SER A 75 18.76 6.61 12.73
N ARG A 76 18.19 5.95 11.69
CA ARG A 76 18.33 6.40 10.29
C ARG A 76 17.74 7.77 10.06
N VAL A 77 16.57 8.05 10.64
CA VAL A 77 15.95 9.38 10.54
C VAL A 77 16.78 10.45 11.26
N GLN A 78 17.36 10.14 12.43
CA GLN A 78 18.24 11.07 13.13
C GLN A 78 19.54 11.35 12.36
N LEU A 79 20.13 10.31 11.77
CA LEU A 79 21.31 10.43 10.91
C LEU A 79 21.03 11.27 9.66
N PHE A 80 19.84 11.17 9.07
CA PHE A 80 19.45 12.05 7.96
C PHE A 80 19.29 13.51 8.39
N LEU A 81 18.62 13.76 9.52
CA LEU A 81 18.31 15.13 9.97
C LEU A 81 19.52 15.87 10.53
N HIS A 82 20.45 15.15 11.15
CA HIS A 82 21.63 15.72 11.81
C HIS A 82 22.95 15.19 11.24
N GLY A 83 22.88 14.55 10.07
CA GLY A 83 24.05 14.03 9.38
C GLY A 83 24.98 15.15 8.95
N GLY A 84 26.28 14.90 9.06
CA GLY A 84 27.31 15.82 8.57
C GLY A 84 27.83 15.44 7.20
N SER A 85 28.79 16.21 6.70
CA SER A 85 29.64 15.82 5.58
C SER A 85 30.93 15.19 6.08
N PHE A 86 31.51 14.32 5.25
CA PHE A 86 32.84 13.78 5.49
C PHE A 86 33.93 14.67 4.87
N GLY A 87 33.57 15.58 3.97
CA GLY A 87 34.51 16.47 3.28
C GLY A 87 35.30 15.77 2.17
N VAL A 88 34.89 14.55 1.82
CA VAL A 88 35.51 13.73 0.78
C VAL A 88 34.45 13.44 -0.27
N THR A 89 34.70 13.96 -1.47
CA THR A 89 33.82 13.81 -2.62
C THR A 89 34.22 12.58 -3.42
N ASP A 90 33.23 11.75 -3.74
CA ASP A 90 33.38 10.62 -4.64
C ASP A 90 33.76 11.08 -6.07
N PRO A 91 34.78 10.48 -6.71
CA PRO A 91 35.21 10.84 -8.07
C PRO A 91 34.18 10.55 -9.17
N GLU A 92 33.32 9.55 -8.99
CA GLU A 92 32.36 9.13 -10.03
C GLU A 92 31.13 10.02 -10.04
N PHE A 93 30.41 10.07 -8.91
CA PHE A 93 29.11 10.75 -8.82
C PHE A 93 29.21 12.16 -8.24
N HIS A 94 30.40 12.60 -7.84
CA HIS A 94 30.64 13.94 -7.30
C HIS A 94 29.76 14.24 -6.08
N LYS A 95 29.50 13.22 -5.25
CA LYS A 95 28.73 13.30 -4.00
C LYS A 95 29.65 13.10 -2.81
N ASP A 96 29.40 13.80 -1.71
CA ASP A 96 30.12 13.57 -0.46
C ASP A 96 29.79 12.17 0.09
N LEU A 97 30.76 11.50 0.72
CA LEU A 97 30.54 10.19 1.35
C LEU A 97 29.41 10.20 2.39
N GLY A 98 29.10 11.37 2.98
CA GLY A 98 28.00 11.58 3.92
C GLY A 98 26.64 11.34 3.30
N PHE A 99 26.48 11.62 2.00
CA PHE A 99 25.27 11.27 1.26
C PHE A 99 25.02 9.76 1.31
N TYR A 100 26.05 8.93 1.11
CA TYR A 100 25.90 7.48 1.09
C TYR A 100 25.70 6.88 2.48
N ALA A 101 26.29 7.50 3.51
CA ALA A 101 26.21 7.03 4.89
C ALA A 101 24.90 7.44 5.60
N PHE A 102 24.37 8.62 5.29
CA PHE A 102 23.26 9.23 6.05
C PHE A 102 22.00 9.41 5.21
N ASP A 103 22.11 10.01 4.03
CA ASP A 103 20.95 10.37 3.21
C ASP A 103 20.40 9.17 2.43
N LEU A 104 21.26 8.42 1.77
CA LEU A 104 20.88 7.29 0.93
C LEU A 104 20.12 6.21 1.72
N PRO A 105 20.53 5.81 2.94
CA PRO A 105 19.76 4.86 3.74
C PRO A 105 18.37 5.38 4.11
N PHE A 106 18.21 6.70 4.30
CA PHE A 106 16.91 7.31 4.56
C PHE A 106 16.01 7.29 3.31
N TYR A 107 16.54 7.68 2.15
CA TYR A 107 15.77 7.60 0.90
C TYR A 107 15.34 6.16 0.58
N ARG A 108 16.24 5.19 0.72
CA ARG A 108 15.93 3.76 0.56
C ARG A 108 14.86 3.28 1.54
N MET A 109 14.89 3.76 2.78
CA MET A 109 13.85 3.47 3.77
C MET A 109 12.49 3.99 3.32
N ILE A 110 12.39 5.23 2.83
CA ILE A 110 11.12 5.81 2.33
C ILE A 110 10.59 5.01 1.15
N VAL A 111 11.43 4.69 0.16
CA VAL A 111 11.03 3.88 -1.00
C VAL A 111 10.55 2.49 -0.57
N THR A 112 11.23 1.86 0.39
CA THR A 112 10.83 0.56 0.95
C THR A 112 9.47 0.63 1.63
N LEU A 113 9.23 1.66 2.46
CA LEU A 113 7.95 1.88 3.13
C LEU A 113 6.82 2.10 2.12
N LEU A 114 7.06 2.86 1.05
CA LEU A 114 6.09 3.06 -0.02
C LEU A 114 5.81 1.76 -0.77
N LEU A 115 6.84 0.97 -1.11
CA LEU A 115 6.69 -0.29 -1.80
C LEU A 115 5.81 -1.26 -0.99
N VAL A 116 6.08 -1.41 0.30
CA VAL A 116 5.23 -2.23 1.20
C VAL A 116 3.81 -1.69 1.29
N SER A 117 3.64 -0.36 1.42
CA SER A 117 2.32 0.28 1.50
C SER A 117 1.48 0.01 0.25
N PHE A 118 2.06 0.22 -0.94
CA PHE A 118 1.38 -0.01 -2.22
C PHE A 118 1.14 -1.49 -2.49
N PHE A 119 2.03 -2.37 -2.03
CA PHE A 119 1.84 -3.81 -2.15
C PHE A 119 0.65 -4.28 -1.30
N LEU A 120 0.57 -3.86 -0.04
CA LEU A 120 -0.59 -4.13 0.82
C LEU A 120 -1.87 -3.51 0.27
N ALA A 121 -1.80 -2.29 -0.29
CA ALA A 121 -2.92 -1.64 -0.95
C ALA A 121 -3.40 -2.41 -2.20
N LEU A 122 -2.48 -3.01 -2.96
CA LEU A 122 -2.79 -3.89 -4.08
C LEU A 122 -3.56 -5.13 -3.60
N LEU A 123 -3.05 -5.83 -2.58
CA LEU A 123 -3.72 -7.01 -2.01
C LEU A 123 -5.12 -6.67 -1.49
N ALA A 124 -5.23 -5.56 -0.74
CA ALA A 124 -6.50 -5.08 -0.21
C ALA A 124 -7.48 -4.69 -1.33
N SER A 125 -6.99 -4.08 -2.42
CA SER A 125 -7.81 -3.72 -3.58
C SER A 125 -8.29 -4.96 -4.34
N VAL A 126 -7.43 -5.96 -4.54
CA VAL A 126 -7.81 -7.25 -5.15
C VAL A 126 -8.91 -7.91 -4.32
N ALA A 127 -8.72 -8.01 -2.99
CA ALA A 127 -9.72 -8.59 -2.10
C ALA A 127 -11.04 -7.81 -2.15
N THR A 128 -10.99 -6.47 -2.15
CA THR A 128 -12.17 -5.61 -2.24
C THR A 128 -12.90 -5.81 -3.57
N HIS A 129 -12.19 -5.79 -4.71
CA HIS A 129 -12.79 -6.03 -6.02
C HIS A 129 -13.35 -7.45 -6.15
N TYR A 130 -12.73 -8.45 -5.52
CA TYR A 130 -13.26 -9.80 -5.51
C TYR A 130 -14.57 -9.90 -4.71
N VAL A 131 -14.61 -9.33 -3.49
CA VAL A 131 -15.81 -9.35 -2.63
C VAL A 131 -16.99 -8.59 -3.25
N PHE A 132 -16.73 -7.42 -3.86
CA PHE A 132 -17.76 -6.57 -4.46
C PHE A 132 -18.02 -6.84 -5.95
N GLY A 133 -17.44 -7.90 -6.52
CA GLY A 133 -17.77 -8.38 -7.86
C GLY A 133 -17.10 -7.62 -9.03
N GLY A 134 -16.09 -6.81 -8.75
CA GLY A 134 -15.20 -6.20 -9.76
C GLY A 134 -14.22 -7.19 -10.41
N ILE A 135 -13.92 -8.30 -9.73
CA ILE A 135 -13.18 -9.47 -10.24
C ILE A 135 -14.09 -10.69 -10.12
N ARG A 136 -14.34 -11.39 -11.22
CA ARG A 136 -15.07 -12.65 -11.24
C ARG A 136 -14.19 -13.76 -11.79
N LEU A 137 -13.99 -14.80 -10.98
CA LEU A 137 -13.27 -16.02 -11.37
C LEU A 137 -14.22 -17.15 -11.84
N ALA A 138 -15.54 -16.91 -11.81
CA ALA A 138 -16.55 -17.89 -12.19
C ALA A 138 -16.94 -17.75 -13.67
N GLY A 139 -16.76 -18.84 -14.44
CA GLY A 139 -16.98 -18.91 -15.90
C GLY A 139 -15.69 -19.23 -16.66
N ARG A 140 -15.80 -19.74 -17.91
CA ARG A 140 -14.63 -20.08 -18.78
C ARG A 140 -13.71 -18.89 -19.05
N ASP A 141 -14.24 -17.66 -18.98
CA ASP A 141 -13.52 -16.42 -19.16
C ASP A 141 -13.70 -15.55 -17.91
N GLY A 142 -12.73 -15.57 -16.98
CA GLY A 142 -12.77 -14.69 -15.82
C GLY A 142 -12.95 -13.23 -16.25
N THR A 143 -13.90 -12.51 -15.67
CA THR A 143 -14.22 -11.13 -16.07
C THR A 143 -13.68 -10.11 -15.06
N LEU A 144 -12.89 -9.16 -15.56
CA LEU A 144 -12.46 -7.98 -14.81
C LEU A 144 -13.22 -6.76 -15.31
N SER A 145 -13.85 -6.03 -14.39
CA SER A 145 -14.45 -4.74 -14.69
C SER A 145 -13.39 -3.75 -15.18
N ARG A 146 -13.77 -2.80 -16.05
CA ARG A 146 -12.84 -1.74 -16.50
C ARG A 146 -12.23 -0.96 -15.31
N PRO A 147 -13.01 -0.52 -14.30
CA PRO A 147 -12.45 0.19 -13.15
C PRO A 147 -11.46 -0.65 -12.34
N ALA A 148 -11.76 -1.93 -12.09
CA ALA A 148 -10.85 -2.83 -11.37
C ALA A 148 -9.52 -2.98 -12.12
N ARG A 149 -9.57 -3.21 -13.44
CA ARG A 149 -8.37 -3.32 -14.27
C ARG A 149 -7.51 -2.05 -14.23
N ILE A 150 -8.12 -0.87 -14.39
CA ILE A 150 -7.39 0.40 -14.34
C ILE A 150 -6.71 0.57 -12.98
N GLN A 151 -7.44 0.40 -11.88
CA GLN A 151 -6.88 0.56 -10.54
C GLN A 151 -5.73 -0.42 -10.26
N LEU A 152 -5.89 -1.69 -10.61
CA LEU A 152 -4.86 -2.71 -10.39
C LEU A 152 -3.61 -2.44 -11.25
N VAL A 153 -3.78 -2.05 -12.51
CA VAL A 153 -2.67 -1.66 -13.39
C VAL A 153 -1.96 -0.43 -12.85
N CYS A 154 -2.68 0.59 -12.37
CA CYS A 154 -2.07 1.75 -11.73
C CYS A 154 -1.26 1.37 -10.49
N LEU A 155 -1.81 0.54 -9.60
CA LEU A 155 -1.09 0.09 -8.40
C LEU A 155 0.17 -0.73 -8.73
N VAL A 156 0.07 -1.65 -9.70
CA VAL A 156 1.22 -2.43 -10.18
C VAL A 156 2.25 -1.52 -10.87
N GLY A 157 1.80 -0.58 -11.70
CA GLY A 157 2.68 0.40 -12.35
C GLY A 157 3.44 1.24 -11.34
N THR A 158 2.76 1.75 -10.29
CA THR A 158 3.41 2.46 -9.20
C THR A 158 4.41 1.58 -8.45
N LEU A 159 4.11 0.30 -8.21
CA LEU A 159 5.06 -0.63 -7.59
C LEU A 159 6.32 -0.84 -8.45
N VAL A 160 6.16 -1.00 -9.77
CA VAL A 160 7.30 -1.15 -10.69
C VAL A 160 8.16 0.12 -10.70
N LEU A 161 7.53 1.31 -10.74
CA LEU A 161 8.26 2.58 -10.66
C LEU A 161 9.00 2.73 -9.32
N LEU A 162 8.35 2.39 -8.20
CA LEU A 162 9.00 2.41 -6.88
C LEU A 162 10.16 1.40 -6.82
N LYS A 163 10.00 0.22 -7.44
CA LYS A 163 11.08 -0.78 -7.47
C LYS A 163 12.26 -0.34 -8.33
N ALA A 164 12.02 0.42 -9.40
CA ALA A 164 13.09 1.00 -10.22
C ALA A 164 13.90 2.06 -9.45
N LEU A 165 13.30 2.72 -8.47
CA LEU A 165 13.98 3.67 -7.58
C LEU A 165 14.70 3.01 -6.39
N ALA A 166 14.55 1.68 -6.21
CA ALA A 166 15.00 0.93 -5.04
C ALA A 166 16.21 0.03 -5.35
#